data_AF-A0A968FBP0-F1
#
_entry.id   AF-A0A968FBP0-F1
#
_cell.length_a   1.000
_cell.length_b   1.000
_cell.length_c   1.000
_cell.angle_alpha   90.00
_cell.angle_beta   90.00
_cell.angle_gamma   90.00
#
_symmetry.space_group_name_H-M   'P 1'
#
loop_
_entity.id
_entity.type
_entity.pdbx_description
1 polymer ?
#
loop_
_entity_poly.entity_id
_entity_poly.type
_entity_poly.pdbx_seq_one_letter_code
_entity_poly.pdbx_strand_id
1 'polypeptide(L)'
;MSTHIHLVYTDVRGVQPDFKRDFHRTFAQGIKALLGWPEEVFNKYLKGEHEPLTADAIIDDIAYLIANPVSAFAVRYAKDWPGAKTLPGDIGKRVIKATRPDGYFDPDNPDWPDRAQLRLEMPSQLTAAYGEQAARARIAERVRDYERAAHAEAKAEGIAFRGTRRCQRVPHTARAKSWELFGKVNPRFKAGGNLSAALAAIEEAREFETDYDAALARWTAGDRRVVFPHGTWWMRVHHGARVAPRPRRRPPPS
;
A
#
# COMPACT_ATOMS: atom_id res chain seq x y z
N MET A 1 -3.80 5.56 9.51
CA MET A 1 -3.64 6.08 10.89
C MET A 1 -4.75 5.58 11.82
N SER A 2 -5.11 6.24 12.95
CA SER A 2 -5.94 5.65 14.05
C SER A 2 -7.17 4.82 13.65
N THR A 3 -7.70 5.00 12.45
CA THR A 3 -8.90 4.33 11.92
C THR A 3 -8.71 3.63 10.56
N HIS A 4 -7.50 3.61 9.98
CA HIS A 4 -7.19 2.99 8.68
C HIS A 4 -5.69 2.68 8.54
N ILE A 5 -5.26 1.95 7.52
CA ILE A 5 -3.83 1.67 7.28
C ILE A 5 -3.39 2.26 5.93
N HIS A 6 -2.11 2.63 5.86
CA HIS A 6 -1.41 2.94 4.61
C HIS A 6 -0.27 1.95 4.50
N LEU A 7 -0.15 1.27 3.36
CA LEU A 7 0.87 0.26 3.10
C LEU A 7 1.52 0.55 1.75
N VAL A 8 2.85 0.49 1.68
CA VAL A 8 3.61 0.44 0.44
C VAL A 8 4.37 -0.88 0.46
N TYR A 9 4.18 -1.70 -0.56
CA TYR A 9 4.78 -3.03 -0.66
C TYR A 9 5.04 -3.40 -2.13
N THR A 10 5.92 -4.37 -2.33
CA THR A 10 6.20 -4.94 -3.65
C THR A 10 5.68 -6.36 -3.71
N ASP A 11 4.82 -6.66 -4.67
CA ASP A 11 4.32 -8.02 -4.90
C ASP A 11 5.30 -8.80 -5.80
N VAL A 12 6.34 -9.34 -5.18
CA VAL A 12 7.39 -10.11 -5.88
C VAL A 12 6.82 -11.40 -6.50
N ARG A 13 5.77 -11.97 -5.92
CA ARG A 13 5.22 -13.28 -6.30
C ARG A 13 3.97 -13.20 -7.19
N GLY A 14 3.39 -12.01 -7.39
CA GLY A 14 2.15 -11.86 -8.15
C GLY A 14 0.95 -12.48 -7.43
N VAL A 15 0.89 -12.37 -6.09
CA VAL A 15 -0.16 -12.92 -5.21
C VAL A 15 -0.81 -11.86 -4.33
N GLN A 16 -0.72 -10.58 -4.69
CA GLN A 16 -1.32 -9.45 -3.96
C GLN A 16 -2.79 -9.70 -3.56
N PRO A 17 -3.68 -10.24 -4.42
CA PRO A 17 -5.07 -10.50 -4.03
C PRO A 17 -5.18 -11.47 -2.83
N ASP A 18 -4.46 -12.58 -2.86
CA ASP A 18 -4.44 -13.56 -1.76
C ASP A 18 -3.79 -12.97 -0.50
N PHE A 19 -2.65 -12.29 -0.66
CA PHE A 19 -1.97 -11.62 0.45
C PHE A 19 -2.92 -10.64 1.16
N LYS A 20 -3.64 -9.80 0.40
CA LYS A 20 -4.59 -8.85 0.97
C LYS A 20 -5.74 -9.56 1.66
N ARG A 21 -6.34 -10.58 1.04
CA ARG A 21 -7.40 -11.39 1.66
C ARG A 21 -6.93 -11.91 3.01
N ASP A 22 -5.78 -12.56 3.04
CA ASP A 22 -5.28 -13.23 4.22
C ASP A 22 -4.81 -12.24 5.29
N PHE A 23 -4.12 -11.16 4.91
CA PHE A 23 -3.73 -10.08 5.82
C PHE A 23 -4.96 -9.45 6.50
N HIS A 24 -5.96 -9.01 5.74
CA HIS A 24 -7.14 -8.35 6.30
C HIS A 24 -7.99 -9.32 7.12
N ARG A 25 -8.18 -10.57 6.65
CA ARG A 25 -8.89 -11.60 7.42
C ARG A 25 -8.21 -11.86 8.75
N THR A 26 -6.91 -12.14 8.72
CA THR A 26 -6.12 -12.51 9.90
C THR A 26 -6.05 -11.37 10.91
N PHE A 27 -5.82 -10.14 10.44
CA PHE A 27 -5.85 -8.95 11.29
C PHE A 27 -7.23 -8.75 11.92
N ALA A 28 -8.31 -8.85 11.13
CA ALA A 28 -9.65 -8.66 11.63
C ALA A 28 -9.99 -9.68 12.72
N GLN A 29 -9.69 -10.96 12.50
CA GLN A 29 -9.97 -12.00 13.49
C GLN A 29 -9.17 -11.82 14.79
N GLY A 30 -7.88 -11.45 14.69
CA GLY A 30 -7.07 -11.13 15.86
C GLY A 30 -7.65 -9.96 16.68
N ILE A 31 -8.08 -8.88 16.02
CA ILE A 31 -8.70 -7.72 16.69
C ILE A 31 -10.06 -8.10 17.29
N LYS A 32 -10.88 -8.88 16.59
CA LYS A 32 -12.17 -9.35 17.09
C LYS A 32 -12.02 -10.16 18.37
N ALA A 33 -11.09 -11.12 18.39
CA ALA A 33 -10.80 -11.91 19.57
C ALA A 33 -10.25 -11.06 20.72
N LEU A 34 -9.33 -10.14 20.44
CA LEU A 34 -8.70 -9.29 21.45
C LEU A 34 -9.69 -8.32 22.13
N LEU A 35 -10.63 -7.76 21.36
CA LEU A 35 -11.53 -6.69 21.82
C LEU A 35 -12.97 -7.16 22.04
N GLY A 36 -13.30 -8.41 21.74
CA GLY A 36 -14.68 -8.89 21.71
C GLY A 36 -15.54 -8.15 20.67
N TRP A 37 -14.94 -7.74 19.54
CA TRP A 37 -15.59 -6.89 18.54
C TRP A 37 -16.51 -7.72 17.61
N PRO A 38 -17.84 -7.50 17.61
CA PRO A 38 -18.75 -8.31 16.81
C PRO A 38 -18.81 -7.85 15.34
N GLU A 39 -18.60 -6.56 15.10
CA GLU A 39 -18.83 -5.91 13.81
C GLU A 39 -17.69 -6.10 12.80
N GLU A 40 -17.86 -5.54 11.60
CA GLU A 40 -16.81 -5.47 10.59
C GLU A 40 -15.62 -4.60 11.06
N VAL A 41 -14.40 -5.06 10.75
CA VAL A 41 -13.15 -4.32 11.07
C VAL A 41 -12.72 -3.45 9.91
N PHE A 42 -12.82 -3.96 8.69
CA PHE A 42 -12.45 -3.24 7.46
C PHE A 42 -13.70 -2.90 6.66
N ASN A 43 -13.72 -1.69 6.11
CA ASN A 43 -14.77 -1.26 5.19
C ASN A 43 -14.69 -2.06 3.88
N LYS A 44 -15.84 -2.45 3.32
CA LYS A 44 -15.98 -3.17 2.04
C LYS A 44 -15.79 -2.28 0.81
N TYR A 45 -15.90 -0.96 0.96
CA TYR A 45 -15.61 -0.03 -0.14
C TYR A 45 -14.10 0.01 -0.41
N LEU A 46 -13.72 -0.39 -1.62
CA LEU A 46 -12.32 -0.41 -2.08
C LEU A 46 -11.73 1.00 -1.99
N LYS A 47 -10.70 1.16 -1.15
CA LYS A 47 -9.80 2.30 -1.22
C LYS A 47 -8.79 2.09 -2.36
N GLY A 48 -8.46 3.20 -3.02
CA GLY A 48 -7.63 3.23 -4.23
C GLY A 48 -6.27 2.59 -4.00
N GLU A 49 -6.03 1.49 -4.71
CA GLU A 49 -4.70 0.97 -4.95
C GLU A 49 -4.17 1.66 -6.18
N HIS A 50 -2.94 2.14 -6.08
CA HIS A 50 -2.27 2.75 -7.21
C HIS A 50 -0.85 2.23 -7.30
N GLU A 51 -0.39 2.03 -8.53
CA GLU A 51 1.00 1.69 -8.80
C GLU A 51 1.80 2.98 -9.03
N PRO A 52 2.81 3.29 -8.19
CA PRO A 52 3.74 4.37 -8.47
C PRO A 52 4.70 3.96 -9.60
N LEU A 53 4.63 4.70 -10.71
CA LEU A 53 5.31 4.37 -11.96
C LEU A 53 6.76 4.88 -12.04
N THR A 54 7.07 5.93 -11.27
CA THR A 54 8.36 6.63 -11.33
C THR A 54 9.05 6.64 -9.97
N ALA A 55 10.37 6.80 -9.96
CA ALA A 55 11.14 6.89 -8.72
C ALA A 55 10.64 8.03 -7.81
N ASP A 56 10.29 9.18 -8.40
CA ASP A 56 9.71 10.30 -7.66
C ASP A 56 8.31 9.99 -7.12
N ALA A 57 7.46 9.27 -7.87
CA ALA A 57 6.16 8.81 -7.37
C ALA A 57 6.30 7.83 -6.20
N ILE A 58 7.28 6.92 -6.25
CA ILE A 58 7.59 5.99 -5.16
C ILE A 58 8.06 6.76 -3.92
N ILE A 59 8.96 7.74 -4.09
CA ILE A 59 9.43 8.61 -2.99
C ILE A 59 8.25 9.36 -2.38
N ASP A 60 7.38 9.94 -3.21
CA ASP A 60 6.20 10.69 -2.76
C ASP A 60 5.22 9.82 -1.98
N ASP A 61 4.95 8.59 -2.43
CA ASP A 61 4.09 7.63 -1.73
C ASP A 61 4.64 7.21 -0.38
N ILE A 62 5.93 6.86 -0.32
CA ILE A 62 6.57 6.48 0.95
C ILE A 62 6.56 7.68 1.90
N ALA A 63 6.88 8.88 1.41
CA ALA A 63 6.89 10.08 2.22
C ALA A 63 5.49 10.43 2.73
N TYR A 64 4.47 10.32 1.87
CA TYR A 64 3.07 10.51 2.25
C TYR A 64 2.65 9.52 3.34
N LEU A 65 2.97 8.22 3.19
CA LEU A 65 2.69 7.21 4.21
C LEU A 65 3.28 7.59 5.57
N ILE A 66 4.55 8.01 5.59
CA ILE A 66 5.27 8.36 6.82
C ILE A 66 4.71 9.65 7.44
N ALA A 67 4.40 10.66 6.62
CA ALA A 67 3.93 11.97 7.07
C ALA A 67 2.42 12.04 7.29
N ASN A 68 1.65 11.03 6.89
CA ASN A 68 0.18 10.98 7.04
C ASN A 68 -0.33 11.33 8.46
N PRO A 69 0.28 10.84 9.57
CA PRO A 69 -0.10 11.29 10.91
C PRO A 69 0.00 12.81 11.13
N VAL A 70 0.96 13.47 10.47
CA VAL A 70 1.19 14.92 10.57
C VAL A 70 0.18 15.67 9.72
N SER A 71 -0.05 15.23 8.47
CA SER A 71 -1.08 15.79 7.59
C SER A 71 -2.50 15.63 8.14
N ALA A 72 -2.74 14.64 9.00
CA ALA A 72 -4.00 14.46 9.72
C ALA A 72 -4.06 15.26 11.04
N PHE A 73 -3.09 16.14 11.31
CA PHE A 73 -2.92 16.91 12.53
C PHE A 73 -2.91 16.05 13.82
N ALA A 74 -2.56 14.77 13.71
CA ALA A 74 -2.56 13.85 14.84
C ALA A 74 -1.32 14.09 15.71
N VAL A 75 -0.16 14.29 15.10
CA VAL A 75 1.12 14.57 15.78
C VAL A 75 1.92 15.62 15.01
N ARG A 76 2.80 16.35 15.69
CA ARG A 76 3.57 17.42 15.05
C ARG A 76 4.67 16.88 14.13
N TYR A 77 5.32 15.78 14.49
CA TYR A 77 6.34 15.14 13.66
C TYR A 77 5.99 13.67 13.44
N ALA A 78 6.36 13.12 12.27
CA ALA A 78 6.07 11.73 11.93
C ALA A 78 6.63 10.73 12.96
N LYS A 79 7.82 11.04 13.51
CA LYS A 79 8.46 10.27 14.57
C LYS A 79 7.64 10.17 15.85
N ASP A 80 6.72 11.10 16.12
CA ASP A 80 5.93 11.15 17.34
C ASP A 80 4.67 10.28 17.28
N TRP A 81 4.37 9.68 16.11
CA TRP A 81 3.22 8.79 15.96
C TRP A 81 3.35 7.57 16.88
N PRO A 82 2.37 7.27 17.75
CA PRO A 82 2.50 6.18 18.72
C PRO A 82 2.23 4.78 18.16
N GLY A 83 1.58 4.67 17.00
CA GLY A 83 1.27 3.37 16.39
C GLY A 83 2.42 2.79 15.59
N ALA A 84 2.16 1.66 14.93
CA ALA A 84 3.08 1.08 13.96
C ALA A 84 3.48 2.11 12.90
N LYS A 85 4.78 2.26 12.67
CA LYS A 85 5.37 3.21 11.72
C LYS A 85 6.72 2.74 11.22
N THR A 86 7.07 3.26 10.06
CA THR A 86 8.40 3.24 9.47
C THR A 86 8.89 4.68 9.38
N LEU A 87 10.17 4.92 9.66
CA LEU A 87 10.83 6.20 9.41
C LEU A 87 11.77 6.10 8.22
N PRO A 88 12.16 7.21 7.57
CA PRO A 88 13.08 7.16 6.44
C PRO A 88 14.38 6.40 6.79
N GLY A 89 14.89 6.61 8.00
CA GLY A 89 16.06 5.91 8.56
C GLY A 89 15.97 4.38 8.56
N ASP A 90 14.76 3.84 8.62
CA ASP A 90 14.50 2.41 8.74
C ASP A 90 14.58 1.67 7.39
N ILE A 91 14.33 2.37 6.28
CA ILE A 91 14.16 1.75 4.95
C ILE A 91 15.51 1.22 4.44
N GLY A 92 15.53 -0.07 4.08
CA GLY A 92 16.74 -0.81 3.69
C GLY A 92 17.62 -1.26 4.87
N LYS A 93 17.25 -0.94 6.12
CA LYS A 93 18.09 -1.19 7.30
C LYS A 93 17.41 -1.99 8.39
N ARG A 94 16.15 -1.66 8.70
CA ARG A 94 15.46 -2.20 9.87
C ARG A 94 14.89 -3.59 9.57
N VAL A 95 15.06 -4.47 10.55
CA VAL A 95 14.31 -5.72 10.64
C VAL A 95 13.29 -5.57 11.76
N ILE A 96 12.01 -5.61 11.41
CA ILE A 96 10.90 -5.64 12.36
C ILE A 96 10.86 -7.04 12.95
N LYS A 97 10.87 -7.13 14.28
CA LYS A 97 10.68 -8.37 15.03
C LYS A 97 9.32 -8.30 15.71
N ALA A 98 8.49 -9.32 15.52
CA ALA A 98 7.17 -9.41 16.13
C ALA A 98 7.00 -10.76 16.82
N THR A 99 6.29 -10.75 17.94
CA THR A 99 5.83 -11.95 18.62
C THR A 99 4.37 -12.19 18.24
N ARG A 100 3.99 -13.46 18.06
CA ARG A 100 2.60 -13.84 17.83
C ARG A 100 1.74 -13.33 19.01
N PRO A 101 0.62 -12.62 18.76
CA PRO A 101 -0.30 -12.24 19.82
C PRO A 101 -1.00 -13.48 20.41
N ASP A 102 -1.25 -13.45 21.72
CA ASP A 102 -2.05 -14.47 22.38
C ASP A 102 -3.54 -14.39 22.01
N GLY A 103 -4.30 -15.45 22.28
CA GLY A 103 -5.75 -15.49 22.15
C GLY A 103 -6.22 -16.19 20.87
N TYR A 104 -6.23 -15.48 19.73
CA TYR A 104 -6.78 -16.02 18.47
C TYR A 104 -5.85 -16.99 17.76
N PHE A 105 -4.54 -16.73 17.84
CA PHE A 105 -3.57 -17.44 17.04
C PHE A 105 -3.16 -18.73 17.74
N ASP A 106 -3.41 -19.86 17.10
CA ASP A 106 -3.02 -21.19 17.58
C ASP A 106 -1.47 -21.31 17.67
N PRO A 107 -0.91 -21.60 18.86
CA PRO A 107 0.53 -21.81 19.04
C PRO A 107 1.09 -23.03 18.30
N ASP A 108 0.26 -24.04 18.02
CA ASP A 108 0.69 -25.27 17.36
C ASP A 108 0.57 -25.18 15.83
N ASN A 109 0.02 -24.07 15.31
CA ASN A 109 -0.07 -23.84 13.88
C ASN A 109 1.31 -23.44 13.30
N PRO A 110 1.89 -24.24 12.38
CA PRO A 110 3.21 -23.96 11.82
C PRO A 110 3.28 -22.67 11.00
N ASP A 111 2.16 -22.18 10.47
CA ASP A 111 2.10 -20.91 9.73
C ASP A 111 2.14 -19.68 10.66
N TRP A 112 1.93 -19.87 11.96
CA TRP A 112 1.90 -18.82 12.98
C TRP A 112 3.01 -19.02 14.01
N PRO A 113 4.28 -18.80 13.63
CA PRO A 113 5.41 -18.99 14.53
C PRO A 113 5.33 -18.00 15.70
N ASP A 114 5.87 -18.40 16.86
CA ASP A 114 6.00 -17.53 18.04
C ASP A 114 6.69 -16.19 17.71
N ARG A 115 7.69 -16.23 16.82
CA ARG A 115 8.44 -15.04 16.38
C ARG A 115 8.52 -14.97 14.87
N ALA A 116 8.22 -13.80 14.34
CA ALA A 116 8.39 -13.47 12.93
C ALA A 116 9.32 -12.27 12.77
N GLN A 117 10.06 -12.26 11.65
CA GLN A 117 10.91 -11.15 11.26
C GLN A 117 10.51 -10.65 9.87
N LEU A 118 10.46 -9.33 9.70
CA LEU A 118 10.20 -8.67 8.42
C LEU A 118 11.28 -7.63 8.17
N ARG A 119 12.07 -7.82 7.11
CA ARG A 119 13.06 -6.85 6.66
C ARG A 119 12.37 -5.75 5.87
N LEU A 120 12.67 -4.49 6.22
CA LEU A 120 12.26 -3.35 5.42
C LEU A 120 13.30 -3.12 4.31
N GLU A 121 12.94 -3.44 3.08
CA GLU A 121 13.81 -3.30 1.92
C GLU A 121 13.67 -1.92 1.26
N MET A 122 14.73 -1.46 0.61
CA MET A 122 14.65 -0.31 -0.28
C MET A 122 14.01 -0.77 -1.60
N PRO A 123 13.00 -0.07 -2.14
CA PRO A 123 12.46 -0.41 -3.46
C PRO A 123 13.57 -0.46 -4.51
N SER A 124 13.61 -1.53 -5.29
CA SER A 124 14.69 -1.77 -6.25
C SER A 124 14.81 -0.64 -7.30
N GLN A 125 13.68 -0.02 -7.65
CA GLN A 125 13.62 1.14 -8.53
C GLN A 125 14.38 2.34 -7.96
N LEU A 126 14.31 2.56 -6.64
CA LEU A 126 15.04 3.66 -5.99
C LEU A 126 16.52 3.34 -5.83
N THR A 127 16.85 2.08 -5.54
CA THR A 127 18.24 1.63 -5.52
C THR A 127 18.89 1.79 -6.89
N ALA A 128 18.19 1.43 -7.98
CA ALA A 128 18.68 1.61 -9.34
C ALA A 128 18.81 3.08 -9.74
N ALA A 129 17.86 3.93 -9.35
CA ALA A 129 17.85 5.35 -9.73
C ALA A 129 18.88 6.20 -8.96
N TYR A 130 19.07 5.92 -7.66
CA TYR A 130 19.83 6.82 -6.77
C TYR A 130 20.84 6.10 -5.86
N GLY A 131 20.75 4.78 -5.72
CA GLY A 131 21.39 4.04 -4.63
C GLY A 131 20.69 4.23 -3.28
N GLU A 132 20.86 3.29 -2.36
CA GLU A 132 20.06 3.27 -1.11
C GLU A 132 20.25 4.50 -0.23
N GLN A 133 21.47 5.04 -0.12
CA GLN A 133 21.76 6.17 0.75
C GLN A 133 21.07 7.44 0.24
N ALA A 134 21.21 7.75 -1.04
CA ALA A 134 20.60 8.94 -1.64
C ALA A 134 19.08 8.80 -1.75
N ALA A 135 18.57 7.60 -2.07
CA ALA A 135 17.13 7.32 -2.02
C ALA A 135 16.55 7.61 -0.63
N ARG A 136 17.20 7.13 0.43
CA ARG A 136 16.78 7.39 1.81
C ARG A 136 16.79 8.89 2.15
N ALA A 137 17.80 9.62 1.70
CA ALA A 137 17.90 11.07 1.90
C ALA A 137 16.74 11.82 1.21
N ARG A 138 16.41 11.44 -0.03
CA ARG A 138 15.27 12.00 -0.80
C ARG A 138 13.93 11.70 -0.12
N ILE A 139 13.72 10.49 0.37
CA ILE A 139 12.53 10.15 1.16
C ILE A 139 12.45 11.02 2.41
N ALA A 140 13.56 11.20 3.14
CA ALA A 140 13.59 12.03 4.33
C ALA A 140 13.31 13.50 4.02
N GLU A 141 13.81 14.03 2.91
CA GLU A 141 13.50 15.37 2.43
C GLU A 141 12.02 15.55 2.11
N ARG A 142 11.46 14.62 1.33
CA ARG A 142 10.05 14.65 0.98
C ARG A 142 9.13 14.54 2.20
N VAL A 143 9.49 13.76 3.22
CA VAL A 143 8.78 13.73 4.51
C VAL A 143 8.81 15.10 5.17
N ARG A 144 9.97 15.77 5.22
CA ARG A 144 10.08 17.13 5.77
C ARG A 144 9.21 18.12 5.01
N ASP A 145 9.02 17.95 3.70
CA ASP A 145 8.15 18.83 2.91
C ASP A 145 6.69 18.68 3.32
N TYR A 146 6.21 17.45 3.49
CA TYR A 146 4.87 17.19 4.01
C TYR A 146 4.68 17.74 5.43
N GLU A 147 5.68 17.58 6.30
CA GLU A 147 5.63 18.17 7.64
C GLU A 147 5.54 19.69 7.60
N ARG A 148 6.37 20.36 6.77
CA ARG A 148 6.32 21.82 6.59
C ARG A 148 4.98 22.28 6.05
N ALA A 149 4.42 21.59 5.06
CA ALA A 149 3.11 21.90 4.50
C ALA A 149 2.00 21.79 5.56
N ALA A 150 1.98 20.70 6.32
CA ALA A 150 1.00 20.50 7.39
C ALA A 150 1.15 21.53 8.53
N HIS A 151 2.38 21.95 8.87
CA HIS A 151 2.61 23.00 9.86
C HIS A 151 2.12 24.36 9.38
N ALA A 152 2.33 24.68 8.10
CA ALA A 152 1.84 25.91 7.49
C ALA A 152 0.31 25.93 7.46
N GLU A 153 -0.33 24.84 7.05
CA GLU A 153 -1.79 24.67 7.07
C GLU A 153 -2.35 24.80 8.48
N ALA A 154 -1.79 24.08 9.45
CA ALA A 154 -2.20 24.17 10.85
C ALA A 154 -2.11 25.60 11.41
N LYS A 155 -1.06 26.34 11.03
CA LYS A 155 -0.88 27.74 11.42
C LYS A 155 -1.91 28.66 10.75
N ALA A 156 -2.14 28.47 9.44
CA ALA A 156 -3.07 29.28 8.68
C ALA A 156 -4.53 29.09 9.13
N GLU A 157 -4.90 27.86 9.47
CA GLU A 157 -6.27 27.48 9.85
C GLU A 157 -6.51 27.46 11.36
N GLY A 158 -5.49 27.73 12.18
CA GLY A 158 -5.59 27.67 13.64
C GLY A 158 -5.82 26.27 14.20
N ILE A 159 -5.43 25.21 13.45
CA ILE A 159 -5.61 23.82 13.86
C ILE A 159 -4.51 23.41 14.84
N ALA A 160 -4.91 22.89 16.00
CA ALA A 160 -3.99 22.32 16.97
C ALA A 160 -3.69 20.84 16.66
N PHE A 161 -2.43 20.43 16.83
CA PHE A 161 -2.06 19.02 16.78
C PHE A 161 -2.60 18.28 18.00
N ARG A 162 -3.21 17.11 17.77
CA ARG A 162 -3.83 16.29 18.83
C ARG A 162 -2.78 15.84 19.87
N GLY A 163 -1.63 15.37 19.43
CA GLY A 163 -0.54 14.89 20.27
C GLY A 163 -0.65 13.41 20.66
N THR A 164 0.51 12.78 20.86
CA THR A 164 0.69 11.33 21.03
C THR A 164 -0.24 10.70 22.07
N ARG A 165 -0.31 11.26 23.28
CA ARG A 165 -1.15 10.72 24.37
C ARG A 165 -2.64 10.68 24.00
N ARG A 166 -3.15 11.71 23.34
CA ARG A 166 -4.56 11.77 22.91
C ARG A 166 -4.81 10.84 21.73
N CYS A 167 -3.84 10.62 20.85
CA CYS A 167 -3.94 9.63 19.77
C CYS A 167 -4.08 8.19 20.29
N GLN A 168 -3.37 7.83 21.37
CA GLN A 168 -3.47 6.50 21.99
C GLN A 168 -4.80 6.24 22.70
N ARG A 169 -5.49 7.30 23.12
CA ARG A 169 -6.80 7.22 23.80
C ARG A 169 -7.99 7.24 22.85
N VAL A 170 -7.75 7.25 21.53
CA VAL A 170 -8.83 7.17 20.55
C VAL A 170 -9.52 5.82 20.71
N PRO A 171 -10.84 5.77 20.98
CA PRO A 171 -11.57 4.52 21.09
C PRO A 171 -11.44 3.70 19.81
N HIS A 172 -11.36 2.37 19.92
CA HIS A 172 -11.33 1.48 18.75
C HIS A 172 -12.63 1.57 17.93
N THR A 173 -13.73 2.02 18.53
CA THR A 173 -15.02 2.32 17.88
C THR A 173 -15.01 3.61 17.06
N ALA A 174 -13.98 4.45 17.20
CA ALA A 174 -13.91 5.71 16.48
C ALA A 174 -13.78 5.45 14.97
N ARG A 175 -14.67 6.09 14.19
CA ARG A 175 -14.60 6.06 12.73
C ARG A 175 -14.01 7.36 12.21
N ALA A 176 -13.30 7.28 11.09
CA ALA A 176 -12.89 8.48 10.37
C ALA A 176 -14.16 9.26 9.99
N LYS A 177 -14.29 10.50 10.46
CA LYS A 177 -15.34 11.44 10.00
C LYS A 177 -14.91 12.18 8.73
N SER A 178 -13.60 12.19 8.44
CA SER A 178 -13.05 12.78 7.23
C SER A 178 -13.44 11.93 6.03
N TRP A 179 -14.24 12.52 5.17
CA TRP A 179 -14.44 12.08 3.80
C TRP A 179 -13.08 12.19 3.09
N GLU A 180 -12.35 11.10 2.92
CA GLU A 180 -11.52 11.01 1.72
C GLU A 180 -12.50 11.28 0.58
N LEU A 181 -12.38 12.45 -0.05
CA LEU A 181 -13.36 13.04 -0.98
C LEU A 181 -14.07 11.95 -1.80
N PHE A 182 -15.27 11.57 -1.33
CA PHE A 182 -16.13 10.63 -2.02
C PHE A 182 -16.36 11.21 -3.42
N GLY A 183 -16.00 10.45 -4.46
CA GLY A 183 -16.16 10.85 -5.86
C GLY A 183 -14.87 11.27 -6.60
N LYS A 184 -13.70 11.30 -5.94
CA LYS A 184 -12.44 11.34 -6.71
C LYS A 184 -12.19 9.98 -7.36
N VAL A 185 -11.84 9.99 -8.64
CA VAL A 185 -11.38 8.79 -9.36
C VAL A 185 -10.24 8.17 -8.56
N ASN A 186 -10.38 6.91 -8.15
CA ASN A 186 -9.28 6.14 -7.57
C ASN A 186 -8.25 5.91 -8.68
N PRO A 187 -7.11 6.61 -8.69
CA PRO A 187 -6.17 6.47 -9.78
C PRO A 187 -5.56 5.07 -9.71
N ARG A 188 -5.50 4.36 -10.83
CA ARG A 188 -4.77 3.07 -10.90
C ARG A 188 -3.26 3.27 -10.87
N PHE A 189 -2.79 4.45 -11.27
CA PHE A 189 -1.37 4.76 -11.42
C PHE A 189 -1.03 6.13 -10.83
N LYS A 190 0.19 6.26 -10.31
CA LYS A 190 0.77 7.53 -9.87
C LYS A 190 2.10 7.78 -10.59
N ALA A 191 2.16 8.85 -11.38
CA ALA A 191 3.35 9.16 -12.18
C ALA A 191 4.24 10.27 -11.62
N GLY A 192 3.84 10.92 -10.51
CA GLY A 192 4.64 11.98 -9.87
C GLY A 192 4.83 13.22 -10.76
N GLY A 193 3.83 13.56 -11.59
CA GLY A 193 3.93 14.67 -12.55
C GLY A 193 4.58 14.30 -13.89
N ASN A 194 5.07 13.08 -14.07
CA ASN A 194 5.60 12.61 -15.35
C ASN A 194 4.46 12.24 -16.32
N LEU A 195 4.16 13.15 -17.25
CA LEU A 195 3.09 12.97 -18.24
C LEU A 195 3.33 11.78 -19.16
N SER A 196 4.57 11.57 -19.61
CA SER A 196 4.92 10.45 -20.51
C SER A 196 4.66 9.10 -19.84
N ALA A 197 5.09 8.93 -18.59
CA ALA A 197 4.83 7.72 -17.82
C ALA A 197 3.33 7.50 -17.57
N ALA A 198 2.57 8.58 -17.31
CA ALA A 198 1.13 8.49 -17.14
C ALA A 198 0.41 8.03 -18.42
N LEU A 199 0.76 8.63 -19.58
CA LEU A 199 0.17 8.28 -20.87
C LEU A 199 0.49 6.83 -21.25
N ALA A 200 1.74 6.41 -21.09
CA ALA A 200 2.16 5.03 -21.39
C ALA A 200 1.39 4.00 -20.54
N ALA A 201 1.17 4.27 -19.25
CA ALA A 201 0.41 3.36 -18.39
C ALA A 201 -1.09 3.33 -18.71
N ILE A 202 -1.67 4.45 -19.18
CA ILE A 202 -3.05 4.48 -19.65
C ILE A 202 -3.20 3.64 -20.93
N GLU A 203 -2.25 3.75 -21.85
CA GLU A 203 -2.21 2.95 -23.08
C GLU A 203 -2.07 1.45 -22.76
N GLU A 204 -1.08 1.06 -21.94
CA GLU A 204 -0.88 -0.34 -21.51
C GLU A 204 -2.13 -0.91 -20.81
N ALA A 205 -2.82 -0.11 -19.99
CA ALA A 205 -4.05 -0.55 -19.34
C ALA A 205 -5.22 -0.77 -20.31
N ARG A 206 -5.36 0.08 -21.33
CA ARG A 206 -6.40 -0.07 -22.36
C ARG A 206 -6.13 -1.28 -23.25
N GLU A 207 -4.87 -1.51 -23.62
CA GLU A 207 -4.46 -2.70 -24.37
C GLU A 207 -4.75 -3.96 -23.56
N PHE A 208 -4.38 -3.98 -22.28
CA PHE A 208 -4.68 -5.09 -21.38
C PHE A 208 -6.19 -5.36 -21.28
N GLU A 209 -7.03 -4.34 -21.08
CA GLU A 209 -8.49 -4.51 -21.01
C GLU A 209 -9.07 -5.08 -22.30
N THR A 210 -8.62 -4.57 -23.45
CA THR A 210 -9.05 -5.05 -24.77
C THR A 210 -8.69 -6.52 -24.97
N ASP A 211 -7.43 -6.90 -24.69
CA ASP A 211 -6.96 -8.28 -24.82
C ASP A 211 -7.64 -9.22 -23.82
N TYR A 212 -7.89 -8.73 -22.61
CA TYR A 212 -8.57 -9.49 -21.56
C TYR A 212 -10.02 -9.79 -21.96
N ASP A 213 -10.76 -8.80 -22.43
CA ASP A 213 -12.16 -8.97 -22.83
C ASP A 213 -12.29 -9.92 -24.03
N ALA A 214 -11.40 -9.80 -25.02
CA ALA A 214 -11.34 -10.73 -26.15
C ALA A 214 -11.04 -12.17 -25.70
N ALA A 215 -10.09 -12.34 -24.77
CA ALA A 215 -9.77 -13.65 -24.21
C ALA A 215 -10.94 -14.22 -23.38
N LEU A 216 -11.61 -13.39 -22.59
CA LEU A 216 -12.75 -13.77 -21.77
C LEU A 216 -13.96 -14.19 -22.62
N ALA A 217 -14.23 -13.47 -23.72
CA ALA A 217 -15.28 -13.82 -24.66
C ALA A 217 -15.05 -15.22 -25.26
N ARG A 218 -13.83 -15.50 -25.73
CA ARG A 218 -13.44 -16.83 -26.25
C ARG A 218 -13.52 -17.92 -25.18
N TRP A 219 -13.03 -17.64 -23.98
CA TRP A 219 -13.11 -18.56 -22.84
C TRP A 219 -14.56 -18.94 -22.51
N THR A 220 -15.45 -17.94 -22.50
CA THR A 220 -16.88 -18.11 -22.24
C THR A 220 -17.58 -18.88 -23.36
N ALA A 221 -17.14 -18.71 -24.60
CA ALA A 221 -17.58 -19.51 -25.75
C ALA A 221 -17.06 -20.95 -25.76
N GLY A 222 -16.24 -21.35 -24.77
CA GLY A 222 -15.78 -22.73 -24.58
C GLY A 222 -14.33 -22.98 -25.01
N ASP A 223 -13.63 -22.01 -25.58
CA ASP A 223 -12.22 -22.15 -25.93
C ASP A 223 -11.33 -22.09 -24.68
N ARG A 224 -10.97 -23.27 -24.15
CA ARG A 224 -10.07 -23.39 -22.98
C ARG A 224 -8.58 -23.32 -23.33
N ARG A 225 -8.23 -23.14 -24.62
CA ARG A 225 -6.85 -22.97 -25.07
C ARG A 225 -6.47 -21.50 -25.27
N VAL A 226 -7.43 -20.58 -25.21
CA VAL A 226 -7.18 -19.14 -25.24
C VAL A 226 -6.15 -18.73 -24.19
N VAL A 227 -5.30 -17.78 -24.57
CA VAL A 227 -4.27 -17.22 -23.71
C VAL A 227 -4.70 -15.82 -23.31
N PHE A 228 -4.82 -15.58 -22.01
CA PHE A 228 -5.11 -14.27 -21.44
C PHE A 228 -3.85 -13.39 -21.39
N PRO A 229 -3.98 -12.05 -21.40
CA PRO A 229 -2.84 -11.15 -21.32
C PRO A 229 -2.10 -11.27 -19.98
N HIS A 230 -0.79 -11.02 -20.01
CA HIS A 230 0.05 -11.00 -18.80
C HIS A 230 -0.51 -10.04 -17.76
N GLY A 231 -0.57 -10.46 -16.50
CA GLY A 231 -1.24 -9.72 -15.42
C GLY A 231 -2.63 -10.25 -15.09
N THR A 232 -3.19 -11.13 -15.93
CA THR A 232 -4.45 -11.82 -15.63
C THR A 232 -4.31 -12.78 -14.45
N TRP A 233 -4.84 -12.40 -13.29
CA TRP A 233 -4.71 -13.17 -12.05
C TRP A 233 -5.87 -14.16 -11.82
N TRP A 234 -7.12 -13.67 -11.82
CA TRP A 234 -8.29 -14.48 -11.43
C TRP A 234 -8.50 -15.70 -12.32
N MET A 235 -8.45 -15.50 -13.64
CA MET A 235 -8.61 -16.59 -14.61
C MET A 235 -7.47 -17.62 -14.50
N ARG A 236 -6.25 -17.17 -14.23
CA ARG A 236 -5.10 -18.07 -14.03
C ARG A 236 -5.28 -18.91 -12.77
N VAL A 237 -5.56 -18.27 -11.64
CA VAL A 237 -5.52 -18.91 -10.31
C VAL A 237 -6.75 -19.77 -10.06
N HIS A 238 -7.94 -19.30 -10.41
CA HIS A 238 -9.19 -19.99 -10.09
C HIS A 238 -9.77 -20.80 -11.25
N HIS A 239 -9.40 -20.47 -12.49
CA HIS A 239 -9.92 -21.15 -13.69
C HIS A 239 -8.86 -21.95 -14.46
N GLY A 240 -7.59 -21.91 -14.03
CA GLY A 240 -6.49 -22.60 -14.70
C GLY A 240 -6.20 -22.10 -16.11
N ALA A 241 -6.65 -20.88 -16.45
CA ALA A 241 -6.47 -20.33 -17.79
C ALA A 241 -4.98 -20.05 -18.08
N ARG A 242 -4.60 -20.22 -19.35
CA ARG A 242 -3.25 -19.88 -19.82
C ARG A 242 -3.09 -18.37 -19.83
N VAL A 243 -1.91 -17.88 -19.47
CA VAL A 243 -1.57 -16.46 -19.46
C VAL A 243 -0.26 -16.24 -20.20
N ALA A 244 -0.19 -15.15 -20.95
CA ALA A 244 1.01 -14.74 -21.65
C ALA A 244 2.18 -14.49 -20.68
N PRO A 245 3.43 -14.77 -21.09
CA PRO A 245 4.60 -14.51 -20.26
C PRO A 245 4.77 -12.99 -20.03
N ARG A 246 5.54 -12.64 -18.99
CA ARG A 246 5.87 -11.24 -18.70
C ARG A 246 6.50 -10.55 -19.93
N PRO A 247 5.96 -9.41 -20.38
CA PRO A 247 6.54 -8.69 -21.49
C PRO A 247 7.96 -8.22 -21.12
N ARG A 248 8.89 -8.38 -22.06
CA ARG A 248 10.25 -7.84 -21.89
C ARG A 248 10.14 -6.33 -22.01
N ARG A 249 10.28 -5.58 -20.92
CA ARG A 249 10.35 -4.12 -20.98
C ARG A 249 11.54 -3.73 -21.87
N ARG A 250 11.27 -3.04 -22.98
CA ARG A 250 12.33 -2.37 -23.76
C ARG A 250 12.91 -1.27 -22.86
N PRO A 251 14.24 -1.07 -22.84
CA PRO A 251 14.82 0.08 -22.16
C PRO A 251 14.24 1.37 -22.76
N PRO A 252 14.11 2.45 -21.97
CA PRO A 252 13.70 3.74 -22.52
C PRO A 252 14.66 4.15 -23.66
N PRO A 253 14.16 4.83 -24.71
CA PRO A 253 15.02 5.31 -25.77
C PRO A 253 16.08 6.26 -25.18
N SER A 254 17.32 6.06 -25.64
CA SER A 254 18.52 6.82 -25.27
C SER A 254 18.39 8.31 -25.55
#